data_AF-A0A536NPG6-F1
#
_entry.id   AF-A0A536NPG6-F1
#
_cell.length_a   1.000
_cell.length_b   1.000
_cell.length_c   1.000
_cell.angle_alpha   90.00
_cell.angle_beta   90.00
_cell.angle_gamma   90.00
#
_symmetry.space_group_name_H-M   'P 1'
#
loop_
_entity.id
_entity.type
_entity.pdbx_description
1 polymer ?
#
loop_
_entity_poly.entity_id
_entity_poly.type
_entity_poly.pdbx_seq_one_letter_code
_entity_poly.pdbx_strand_id
1 'polypeptide(L)'
;MLRPLVRVVIPALLAGVLSLPASPPVAAAACPMVQPPVGDPFPDCSSQQVLNILPPGNNGLTNAADAATGTPEPHATDQQGMYANLKNVAPNLQAADLRQYYKDAGFTVAASDIERRSTFPAPHDGTVILWDKFGVPHVYGKTRADTEFGAGYAAARDRLFVMDVLRHIGRSRLSQFIGPSPFAFQEDCTIAQVAGYSEQELTYQANLLPQRYPTPFGSITEGQQVVDDGTNYVAGVDAYIDAAKLDPTLMPVEYAALPAGQTVPQHWIPADIVAVAAIVQSIFAVGGGDEVDSWFLYKALADKFGPSKGFQIWHDLRLQNDAGAPTTLVQPFPYMNAANADSTTLPGIADLSSRLTDGAHYVCGSQTPPPASSSTAVPKISLGLPTLVPGHMPAMSNALLVDAAHSASGQPIAVFGPQVGYFIPEILHEEDLHGPGLHARGAAFPGTDIYVELGH
;
A
#
# COMPACT_ATOMS: atom_id res chain seq x y z
N MET A 1 -67.22 -25.83 -4.76
CA MET A 1 -67.23 -25.97 -3.29
C MET A 1 -66.76 -24.66 -2.69
N LEU A 2 -67.69 -23.96 -2.03
CA LEU A 2 -67.50 -22.62 -1.49
C LEU A 2 -66.57 -22.62 -0.27
N ARG A 3 -65.60 -21.70 -0.24
CA ARG A 3 -64.80 -21.38 0.96
C ARG A 3 -65.58 -20.36 1.82
N PRO A 4 -65.75 -20.58 3.13
CA PRO A 4 -66.37 -19.61 4.02
C PRO A 4 -65.34 -18.57 4.50
N LEU A 5 -65.80 -17.31 4.61
CA LEU A 5 -65.09 -16.23 5.29
C LEU A 5 -64.93 -16.53 6.78
N VAL A 6 -63.70 -16.46 7.28
CA VAL A 6 -63.42 -16.32 8.72
C VAL A 6 -62.93 -14.88 8.97
N ARG A 7 -63.73 -14.13 9.71
CA ARG A 7 -63.37 -12.81 10.25
C ARG A 7 -62.31 -13.00 11.34
N VAL A 8 -61.11 -12.47 11.12
CA VAL A 8 -60.08 -12.37 12.15
C VAL A 8 -60.34 -11.10 12.97
N VAL A 9 -60.60 -11.30 14.26
CA VAL A 9 -60.65 -10.24 15.27
C VAL A 9 -59.22 -9.79 15.53
N ILE A 10 -58.91 -8.53 15.25
CA ILE A 10 -57.63 -7.89 15.57
C ILE A 10 -57.69 -7.49 17.06
N PRO A 11 -56.86 -8.05 17.95
CA PRO A 11 -56.70 -7.47 19.27
C PRO A 11 -55.84 -6.21 19.13
N ALA A 12 -56.36 -5.08 19.61
CA ALA A 12 -55.61 -3.85 19.75
C ALA A 12 -54.50 -4.05 20.80
N LEU A 13 -53.28 -4.30 20.34
CA LEU A 13 -52.07 -4.19 21.15
C LEU A 13 -51.75 -2.70 21.30
N LEU A 14 -51.95 -2.17 22.50
CA LEU A 14 -51.37 -0.90 22.91
C LEU A 14 -49.86 -0.98 22.72
N ALA A 15 -49.32 -0.23 21.75
CA ALA A 15 -47.90 0.06 21.67
C ALA A 15 -47.54 0.99 22.84
N GLY A 16 -47.13 0.40 23.96
CA GLY A 16 -46.40 1.13 24.98
C GLY A 16 -45.06 1.56 24.40
N VAL A 17 -44.91 2.86 24.15
CA VAL A 17 -43.62 3.46 23.81
C VAL A 17 -42.73 3.35 25.04
N LEU A 18 -41.98 2.26 25.14
CA LEU A 18 -40.82 2.16 26.01
C LEU A 18 -39.77 3.11 25.42
N SER A 19 -39.80 4.35 25.88
CA SER A 19 -38.71 5.31 25.72
C SER A 19 -37.53 4.76 26.50
N LEU A 20 -36.62 4.06 25.80
CA LEU A 20 -35.28 3.84 26.30
C LEU A 20 -34.69 5.21 26.62
N PRO A 21 -34.19 5.46 27.84
CA PRO A 21 -33.51 6.71 28.13
C PRO A 21 -32.34 6.83 27.16
N ALA A 22 -32.34 7.87 26.33
CA ALA A 22 -31.16 8.23 25.57
C ALA A 22 -30.01 8.38 26.58
N SER A 23 -28.98 7.56 26.44
CA SER A 23 -27.75 7.74 27.19
C SER A 23 -27.32 9.20 27.02
N PRO A 24 -26.99 9.92 28.10
CA PRO A 24 -26.48 11.28 27.96
C PRO A 24 -25.29 11.25 27.01
N PRO A 25 -25.13 12.26 26.12
CA PRO A 25 -23.93 12.34 25.30
C PRO A 25 -22.73 12.30 26.24
N VAL A 26 -21.91 11.26 26.13
CA VAL A 26 -20.62 11.21 26.79
C VAL A 26 -19.88 12.44 26.26
N ALA A 27 -19.58 13.40 27.14
CA ALA A 27 -18.80 14.56 26.75
C ALA A 27 -17.50 14.03 26.12
N ALA A 28 -17.27 14.36 24.84
CA ALA A 28 -16.02 14.02 24.19
C ALA A 28 -14.88 14.58 25.05
N ALA A 29 -14.07 13.69 25.63
CA ALA A 29 -12.89 14.12 26.35
C ALA A 29 -12.03 14.94 25.38
N ALA A 30 -11.64 16.15 25.78
CA ALA A 30 -10.77 16.97 24.94
C ALA A 30 -9.44 16.24 24.73
N CYS A 31 -9.00 16.11 23.48
CA CYS A 31 -7.74 15.44 23.17
C CYS A 31 -6.57 16.24 23.77
N PRO A 32 -5.59 15.58 24.42
CA PRO A 32 -4.40 16.25 24.90
C PRO A 32 -3.64 16.92 23.76
N MET A 33 -3.12 18.13 24.01
CA MET A 33 -2.21 18.81 23.08
C MET A 33 -0.78 18.32 23.31
N VAL A 34 -0.15 17.85 22.24
CA VAL A 34 1.24 17.42 22.19
C VAL A 34 2.10 18.59 21.75
N GLN A 35 3.19 18.86 22.49
CA GLN A 35 4.20 19.81 22.06
C GLN A 35 5.34 19.05 21.37
N PRO A 36 5.50 19.17 20.05
CA PRO A 36 6.58 18.50 19.33
C PRO A 36 7.95 19.14 19.60
N PRO A 37 9.05 18.44 19.26
CA PRO A 37 10.41 18.99 19.31
C PRO A 37 10.61 20.25 18.44
N VAL A 38 9.85 20.34 17.34
CA VAL A 38 9.79 21.47 16.41
C VAL A 38 8.38 21.58 15.83
N GLY A 39 7.98 22.78 15.41
CA GLY A 39 6.64 23.06 14.90
C GLY A 39 5.63 23.40 15.99
N ASP A 40 4.38 23.56 15.56
CA ASP A 40 3.27 23.96 16.43
C ASP A 40 2.66 22.75 17.15
N PRO A 41 2.12 22.93 18.37
CA PRO A 41 1.43 21.85 19.08
C PRO A 41 0.18 21.36 18.36
N PHE A 42 -0.10 20.07 18.46
CA PHE A 42 -1.22 19.38 17.80
C PHE A 42 -1.97 18.44 18.76
N PRO A 43 -3.25 18.11 18.51
CA PRO A 43 -4.01 17.20 19.36
C PRO A 43 -3.65 15.73 19.10
N ASP A 44 -3.49 14.93 20.14
CA ASP A 44 -3.45 13.47 20.07
C ASP A 44 -4.72 12.87 20.67
N CYS A 45 -5.64 12.42 19.82
CA CYS A 45 -6.90 11.82 20.24
C CYS A 45 -6.80 10.30 20.46
N SER A 46 -5.64 9.69 20.22
CA SER A 46 -5.47 8.23 20.31
C SER A 46 -5.82 7.70 21.69
N SER A 47 -5.61 8.48 22.75
CA SER A 47 -5.84 8.09 24.15
C SER A 47 -5.18 6.75 24.52
N GLN A 48 -4.06 6.41 23.85
CA GLN A 48 -3.39 5.11 23.91
C GLN A 48 -4.30 3.93 23.51
N GLN A 49 -5.37 4.15 22.76
CA GLN A 49 -6.29 3.12 22.29
C GLN A 49 -6.01 2.70 20.84
N VAL A 50 -5.10 3.40 20.17
CA VAL A 50 -4.64 3.03 18.83
C VAL A 50 -3.42 2.13 18.98
N LEU A 51 -3.52 0.93 18.41
CA LEU A 51 -2.49 -0.10 18.48
C LEU A 51 -2.23 -0.63 17.08
N ASN A 52 -0.98 -0.92 16.77
CA ASN A 52 -0.61 -1.54 15.49
C ASN A 52 0.54 -2.55 15.66
N ILE A 53 0.87 -3.21 14.56
CA ILE A 53 2.03 -4.06 14.41
C ILE A 53 2.34 -4.20 12.92
N LEU A 54 3.62 -4.15 12.56
CA LEU A 54 4.14 -4.29 11.21
C LEU A 54 5.18 -5.42 11.21
N PRO A 55 4.76 -6.70 11.12
CA PRO A 55 5.69 -7.81 11.03
C PRO A 55 6.39 -7.83 9.66
N PRO A 56 7.67 -8.25 9.56
CA PRO A 56 8.52 -8.69 10.66
C PRO A 56 9.10 -7.54 11.50
N GLY A 57 9.20 -6.32 10.97
CA GLY A 57 9.79 -5.17 11.63
C GLY A 57 9.82 -3.94 10.71
N ASN A 58 10.26 -2.79 11.23
CA ASN A 58 10.23 -1.54 10.47
C ASN A 58 11.55 -1.16 9.79
N ASN A 59 12.71 -1.72 10.16
CA ASN A 59 13.99 -1.33 9.56
C ASN A 59 14.43 -2.34 8.50
N GLY A 60 14.75 -1.87 7.29
CA GLY A 60 15.24 -2.71 6.20
C GLY A 60 16.69 -2.50 5.80
N LEU A 61 17.44 -1.64 6.49
CA LEU A 61 18.84 -1.42 6.19
C LEU A 61 19.68 -2.64 6.63
N THR A 62 20.45 -3.19 5.70
CA THR A 62 21.56 -4.09 6.00
C THR A 62 22.80 -3.53 5.33
N ASN A 63 23.77 -3.03 6.11
CA ASN A 63 25.03 -2.56 5.54
C ASN A 63 26.05 -3.70 5.41
N ALA A 64 27.22 -3.40 4.85
CA ALA A 64 28.26 -4.42 4.62
C ALA A 64 28.80 -5.06 5.92
N ALA A 65 28.84 -4.33 7.04
CA ALA A 65 29.29 -4.86 8.32
C ALA A 65 28.24 -5.81 8.93
N ASP A 66 26.96 -5.44 8.85
CA ASP A 66 25.84 -6.28 9.30
C ASP A 66 25.82 -7.61 8.54
N ALA A 67 25.92 -7.53 7.21
CA ALA A 67 25.97 -8.70 6.34
C ALA A 67 27.16 -9.62 6.65
N ALA A 68 28.33 -9.05 6.99
CA ALA A 68 29.52 -9.82 7.32
C ALA A 68 29.38 -10.58 8.65
N THR A 69 28.59 -10.05 9.60
CA THR A 69 28.33 -10.69 10.90
C THR A 69 27.07 -11.56 10.90
N GLY A 70 26.23 -11.44 9.88
CA GLY A 70 24.93 -12.12 9.80
C GLY A 70 23.91 -11.61 10.82
N THR A 71 24.15 -10.42 11.39
CA THR A 71 23.24 -9.77 12.35
C THR A 71 22.64 -8.56 11.65
N PRO A 72 21.34 -8.59 11.28
CA PRO A 72 20.66 -7.41 10.75
C PRO A 72 20.71 -6.25 11.74
N GLU A 73 20.58 -5.02 11.24
CA GLU A 73 20.34 -3.86 12.11
C GLU A 73 19.10 -4.09 13.00
N PRO A 74 19.04 -3.45 14.18
CA PRO A 74 17.88 -3.47 15.04
C PRO A 74 16.58 -3.15 14.29
N HIS A 75 15.49 -3.75 14.75
CA HIS A 75 14.12 -3.58 14.24
C HIS A 75 13.82 -4.16 12.85
N ALA A 76 14.70 -5.02 12.32
CA ALA A 76 14.39 -5.76 11.10
C ALA A 76 13.34 -6.87 11.30
N THR A 77 13.27 -7.47 12.49
CA THR A 77 12.43 -8.66 12.75
C THR A 77 11.80 -8.72 14.15
N ASP A 78 11.89 -7.64 14.94
CA ASP A 78 11.47 -7.61 16.35
C ASP A 78 9.94 -7.65 16.56
N GLN A 79 9.16 -7.41 15.51
CA GLN A 79 7.70 -7.49 15.53
C GLN A 79 7.18 -8.85 15.05
N GLN A 80 8.00 -9.68 14.40
CA GLN A 80 7.59 -11.00 13.92
C GLN A 80 7.05 -11.90 15.04
N GLY A 81 7.74 -11.90 16.19
CA GLY A 81 7.34 -12.69 17.35
C GLY A 81 6.02 -12.21 17.95
N MET A 82 5.81 -10.89 18.02
CA MET A 82 4.58 -10.30 18.52
C MET A 82 3.37 -10.79 17.69
N TYR A 83 3.47 -10.73 16.36
CA TYR A 83 2.39 -11.21 15.49
C TYR A 83 2.21 -12.73 15.55
N ALA A 84 3.31 -13.49 15.45
CA ALA A 84 3.28 -14.96 15.43
C ALA A 84 2.70 -15.57 16.72
N ASN A 85 2.80 -14.86 17.85
CA ASN A 85 2.30 -15.32 19.13
C ASN A 85 0.79 -15.07 19.34
N LEU A 86 0.11 -14.31 18.48
CA LEU A 86 -1.35 -14.14 18.51
C LEU A 86 -2.10 -15.47 18.37
N LYS A 87 -1.54 -16.43 17.63
CA LYS A 87 -2.13 -17.78 17.47
C LYS A 87 -2.24 -18.56 18.78
N ASN A 88 -1.45 -18.21 19.80
CA ASN A 88 -1.44 -18.90 21.08
C ASN A 88 -2.65 -18.49 21.94
N VAL A 89 -3.24 -17.33 21.66
CA VAL A 89 -4.39 -16.78 22.39
C VAL A 89 -5.66 -16.78 21.56
N ALA A 90 -5.56 -16.87 20.23
CA ALA A 90 -6.72 -16.96 19.34
C ALA A 90 -7.56 -18.24 19.59
N PRO A 91 -8.90 -18.17 19.50
CA PRO A 91 -9.73 -16.98 19.26
C PRO A 91 -10.08 -16.19 20.53
N ASN A 92 -9.46 -16.51 21.68
CA ASN A 92 -9.82 -16.01 23.01
C ASN A 92 -9.03 -14.76 23.46
N LEU A 93 -8.46 -13.98 22.53
CA LEU A 93 -7.72 -12.77 22.81
C LEU A 93 -8.56 -11.79 23.64
N GLN A 94 -8.04 -11.34 24.79
CA GLN A 94 -8.71 -10.35 25.63
C GLN A 94 -8.12 -8.95 25.40
N ALA A 95 -8.90 -7.91 25.70
CA ALA A 95 -8.44 -6.52 25.59
C ALA A 95 -7.18 -6.24 26.43
N ALA A 96 -7.05 -6.88 27.59
CA ALA A 96 -5.88 -6.74 28.47
C ALA A 96 -4.59 -7.35 27.88
N ASP A 97 -4.71 -8.28 26.92
CA ASP A 97 -3.58 -8.94 26.28
C ASP A 97 -3.05 -8.17 25.07
N LEU A 98 -3.82 -7.23 24.52
CA LEU A 98 -3.51 -6.55 23.24
C LEU A 98 -2.10 -5.94 23.22
N ARG A 99 -1.70 -5.27 24.31
CA ARG A 99 -0.39 -4.61 24.40
C ARG A 99 0.80 -5.56 24.52
N GLN A 100 0.56 -6.87 24.66
CA GLN A 100 1.61 -7.89 24.57
C GLN A 100 1.92 -8.24 23.11
N TYR A 101 0.99 -7.94 22.19
CA TYR A 101 1.06 -8.34 20.78
C TYR A 101 1.04 -7.17 19.80
N TYR A 102 0.63 -5.99 20.25
CA TYR A 102 0.58 -4.76 19.46
C TYR A 102 1.29 -3.65 20.22
N LYS A 103 1.98 -2.77 19.48
CA LYS A 103 2.62 -1.59 20.04
C LYS A 103 1.66 -0.41 20.08
N ASP A 104 1.98 0.57 20.92
CA ASP A 104 1.22 1.82 20.99
C ASP A 104 1.45 2.63 19.72
N ALA A 105 0.35 3.02 19.08
CA ALA A 105 0.35 3.69 17.80
C ALA A 105 -0.24 5.10 17.88
N GLY A 106 -0.16 5.78 19.03
CA GLY A 106 -0.54 7.19 19.15
C GLY A 106 0.47 8.14 18.49
N PHE A 107 0.16 9.44 18.48
CA PHE A 107 1.03 10.50 17.92
C PHE A 107 2.13 10.96 18.89
N THR A 108 2.47 10.14 19.88
CA THR A 108 3.51 10.44 20.86
C THR A 108 4.44 9.26 21.06
N VAL A 109 5.73 9.56 21.17
CA VAL A 109 6.75 8.60 21.57
C VAL A 109 7.26 8.96 22.96
N ALA A 110 7.33 7.98 23.86
CA ALA A 110 7.85 8.20 25.20
C ALA A 110 9.35 8.49 25.14
N ALA A 111 9.87 9.42 25.94
CA ALA A 111 11.30 9.76 25.92
C ALA A 111 12.22 8.56 26.20
N SER A 112 11.75 7.57 26.96
CA SER A 112 12.47 6.31 27.24
C SER A 112 12.50 5.34 26.06
N ASP A 113 11.60 5.53 25.09
CA ASP A 113 11.47 4.68 23.91
C ASP A 113 12.18 5.27 22.69
N ILE A 114 12.76 6.47 22.79
CA ILE A 114 13.53 7.10 21.71
C ILE A 114 14.95 6.53 21.71
N GLU A 115 15.32 5.85 20.62
CA GLU A 115 16.66 5.27 20.45
C GLU A 115 17.58 6.15 19.59
N ARG A 116 16.99 6.91 18.66
CA ARG A 116 17.76 7.78 17.75
C ARG A 116 17.05 9.10 17.56
N ARG A 117 17.83 10.16 17.41
CA ARG A 117 17.37 11.50 17.02
C ARG A 117 18.24 12.04 15.89
N SER A 118 17.60 12.54 14.84
CA SER A 118 18.27 13.24 13.75
C SER A 118 17.77 14.67 13.63
N THR A 119 18.69 15.55 13.27
CA THR A 119 18.47 16.97 12.98
C THR A 119 19.31 17.34 11.77
N PHE A 120 18.84 18.29 10.98
CA PHE A 120 19.44 18.60 9.69
C PHE A 120 19.98 20.03 9.64
N PRO A 121 20.97 20.32 8.78
CA PRO A 121 21.41 21.68 8.52
C PRO A 121 20.39 22.44 7.67
N ALA A 122 20.54 23.77 7.59
CA ALA A 122 19.79 24.60 6.66
C ALA A 122 19.95 24.08 5.21
N PRO A 123 18.89 24.09 4.39
CA PRO A 123 17.59 24.71 4.65
C PRO A 123 16.56 23.84 5.41
N HIS A 124 16.95 22.65 5.87
CA HIS A 124 16.03 21.68 6.52
C HIS A 124 16.20 21.64 8.05
N ASP A 125 16.75 22.69 8.66
CA ASP A 125 16.92 22.81 10.12
C ASP A 125 15.59 23.00 10.88
N GLY A 126 14.46 22.98 10.16
CA GLY A 126 13.11 22.80 10.68
C GLY A 126 12.68 21.34 10.87
N THR A 127 13.50 20.36 10.47
CA THR A 127 13.17 18.93 10.52
C THR A 127 13.82 18.22 11.71
N VAL A 128 13.05 17.42 12.44
CA VAL A 128 13.53 16.50 13.49
C VAL A 128 12.89 15.12 13.28
N ILE A 129 13.70 14.07 13.32
CA ILE A 129 13.20 12.69 13.29
C ILE A 129 13.61 11.98 14.58
N LEU A 130 12.66 11.32 15.24
CA LEU A 130 12.87 10.47 16.41
C LEU A 130 12.53 9.03 16.03
N TRP A 131 13.46 8.09 16.20
CA TRP A 131 13.15 6.67 16.00
C TRP A 131 12.85 6.03 17.34
N ASP A 132 11.72 5.35 17.41
CA ASP A 132 11.33 4.60 18.60
C ASP A 132 12.04 3.24 18.70
N LYS A 133 11.77 2.52 19.78
CA LYS A 133 12.30 1.17 20.08
C LYS A 133 11.79 0.05 19.16
N PHE A 134 10.98 0.36 18.16
CA PHE A 134 10.55 -0.53 17.08
C PHE A 134 11.05 -0.04 15.71
N GLY A 135 11.93 0.97 15.70
CA GLY A 135 12.48 1.56 14.50
C GLY A 135 11.48 2.42 13.72
N VAL A 136 10.36 2.84 14.31
CA VAL A 136 9.37 3.71 13.65
C VAL A 136 9.87 5.16 13.67
N PRO A 137 10.01 5.83 12.51
CA PRO A 137 10.32 7.25 12.44
C PRO A 137 9.11 8.11 12.81
N HIS A 138 9.28 8.93 13.84
CA HIS A 138 8.41 10.04 14.17
C HIS A 138 9.02 11.33 13.62
N VAL A 139 8.47 11.83 12.52
CA VAL A 139 8.94 12.97 11.75
C VAL A 139 8.19 14.23 12.15
N TYR A 140 8.93 15.25 12.58
CA TYR A 140 8.41 16.55 12.97
C TYR A 140 9.02 17.65 12.09
N GLY A 141 8.19 18.51 11.53
CA GLY A 141 8.60 19.65 10.72
C GLY A 141 8.03 20.98 11.21
N LYS A 142 8.83 22.05 11.16
CA LYS A 142 8.33 23.43 11.33
C LYS A 142 7.42 23.85 10.17
N THR A 143 7.74 23.36 8.97
CA THR A 143 6.94 23.55 7.77
C THR A 143 6.51 22.19 7.21
N ARG A 144 5.50 22.19 6.33
CA ARG A 144 5.12 20.97 5.60
C ARG A 144 6.28 20.43 4.76
N ALA A 145 7.07 21.32 4.15
CA ALA A 145 8.27 20.96 3.42
C ALA A 145 9.34 20.26 4.28
N ASP A 146 9.55 20.71 5.52
CA ASP A 146 10.43 20.02 6.49
C ASP A 146 9.90 18.62 6.83
N THR A 147 8.57 18.49 6.97
CA THR A 147 7.94 17.21 7.32
C THR A 147 8.13 16.20 6.19
N GLU A 148 7.83 16.59 4.96
CA GLU A 148 7.96 15.75 3.77
C GLU A 148 9.43 15.40 3.46
N PHE A 149 10.35 16.36 3.64
CA PHE A 149 11.78 16.08 3.59
C PHE A 149 12.19 15.01 4.61
N GLY A 150 11.68 15.11 5.85
CA GLY A 150 11.95 14.12 6.89
C GLY A 150 11.37 12.74 6.56
N ALA A 151 10.17 12.68 5.99
CA ALA A 151 9.53 11.45 5.53
C ALA A 151 10.41 10.73 4.48
N GLY A 152 10.82 11.45 3.43
CA GLY A 152 11.69 10.90 2.39
C GLY A 152 13.06 10.45 2.90
N TYR A 153 13.65 11.19 3.85
CA TYR A 153 14.91 10.78 4.47
C TYR A 153 14.75 9.50 5.30
N ALA A 154 13.67 9.39 6.08
CA ALA A 154 13.38 8.20 6.88
C ALA A 154 13.08 6.98 6.02
N ALA A 155 12.24 7.14 4.99
CA ALA A 155 11.92 6.11 4.02
C ALA A 155 13.19 5.58 3.33
N ALA A 156 14.05 6.47 2.85
CA ALA A 156 15.33 6.07 2.25
C ALA A 156 16.24 5.36 3.25
N ARG A 157 16.34 5.85 4.50
CA ARG A 157 17.11 5.14 5.54
C ARG A 157 16.69 3.69 5.65
N ASP A 158 15.39 3.45 5.73
CA ASP A 158 14.89 2.14 6.12
C ASP A 158 14.56 1.26 4.91
N ARG A 159 14.42 1.81 3.69
CA ARG A 159 13.97 1.09 2.47
C ARG A 159 14.71 1.45 1.18
N LEU A 160 15.81 2.21 1.17
CA LEU A 160 16.42 2.73 -0.08
C LEU A 160 16.56 1.68 -1.20
N PHE A 161 17.11 0.50 -0.91
CA PHE A 161 17.27 -0.54 -1.92
C PHE A 161 15.92 -1.05 -2.45
N VAL A 162 14.93 -1.27 -1.57
CA VAL A 162 13.58 -1.69 -1.97
C VAL A 162 12.91 -0.62 -2.83
N MET A 163 12.99 0.65 -2.41
CA MET A 163 12.48 1.78 -3.18
C MET A 163 13.07 1.83 -4.59
N ASP A 164 14.38 1.56 -4.70
CA ASP A 164 15.08 1.55 -5.99
C ASP A 164 14.62 0.39 -6.89
N VAL A 165 14.42 -0.80 -6.30
CA VAL A 165 13.81 -1.95 -7.01
C VAL A 165 12.42 -1.58 -7.50
N LEU A 166 11.57 -1.02 -6.64
CA LEU A 166 10.19 -0.65 -6.98
C LEU A 166 10.19 0.35 -8.14
N ARG A 167 10.94 1.46 -8.09
CA ARG A 167 10.92 2.44 -9.19
C ARG A 167 11.42 1.86 -10.54
N HIS A 168 12.23 0.80 -10.52
CA HIS A 168 12.68 0.10 -11.74
C HIS A 168 11.65 -0.92 -12.24
N ILE A 169 10.97 -1.64 -11.35
CA ILE A 169 9.84 -2.50 -11.71
C ILE A 169 8.74 -1.66 -12.35
N GLY A 170 8.44 -0.47 -11.80
CA GLY A 170 7.40 0.43 -12.30
C GLY A 170 7.69 1.01 -13.68
N ARG A 171 8.95 0.92 -14.10
CA ARG A 171 9.41 1.28 -15.44
C ARG A 171 9.55 0.08 -16.39
N SER A 172 9.25 -1.12 -15.92
CA SER A 172 9.53 -2.37 -16.64
C SER A 172 11.01 -2.50 -17.01
N ARG A 173 11.91 -2.14 -16.07
CA ARG A 173 13.37 -2.11 -16.22
C ARG A 173 14.12 -2.80 -15.08
N LEU A 174 13.49 -3.72 -14.37
CA LEU A 174 14.13 -4.53 -13.35
C LEU A 174 15.33 -5.31 -13.92
N SER A 175 15.22 -5.87 -15.12
CA SER A 175 16.33 -6.60 -15.76
C SER A 175 17.55 -5.71 -16.05
N GLN A 176 17.34 -4.41 -16.26
CA GLN A 176 18.42 -3.42 -16.38
C GLN A 176 19.07 -3.09 -15.03
N PHE A 177 18.29 -3.14 -13.94
CA PHE A 177 18.75 -2.78 -12.60
C PHE A 177 19.50 -3.92 -11.92
N ILE A 178 18.86 -5.08 -11.75
CA ILE A 178 19.46 -6.23 -11.03
C ILE A 178 20.20 -7.20 -11.95
N GLY A 179 20.16 -6.96 -13.27
CA GLY A 179 20.75 -7.81 -14.28
C GLY A 179 19.78 -8.82 -14.89
N PRO A 180 20.14 -9.40 -16.06
CA PRO A 180 19.25 -10.27 -16.82
C PRO A 180 19.02 -11.60 -16.11
N SER A 181 17.75 -11.93 -15.86
CA SER A 181 17.33 -13.24 -15.35
C SER A 181 15.92 -13.57 -15.86
N PRO A 182 15.53 -14.85 -15.94
CA PRO A 182 14.15 -15.22 -16.31
C PRO A 182 13.09 -14.51 -15.45
N PHE A 183 13.37 -14.38 -14.15
CA PHE A 183 12.52 -13.64 -13.22
C PHE A 183 12.42 -12.16 -13.58
N ALA A 184 13.55 -11.46 -13.72
CA ALA A 184 13.55 -10.02 -14.01
C ALA A 184 12.87 -9.70 -15.35
N PHE A 185 13.07 -10.53 -16.37
CA PHE A 185 12.38 -10.38 -17.65
C PHE A 185 10.88 -10.64 -17.54
N GLN A 186 10.46 -11.61 -16.73
CA GLN A 186 9.05 -11.88 -16.51
C GLN A 186 8.36 -10.71 -15.80
N GLU A 187 9.00 -10.13 -14.79
CA GLU A 187 8.48 -8.94 -14.10
C GLU A 187 8.39 -7.74 -15.04
N ASP A 188 9.45 -7.44 -15.80
CA ASP A 188 9.43 -6.35 -16.80
C ASP A 188 8.30 -6.53 -17.80
N CYS A 189 8.11 -7.76 -18.29
CA CYS A 189 7.03 -8.11 -19.19
C CYS A 189 5.64 -7.92 -18.58
N THR A 190 5.46 -8.34 -17.34
CA THR A 190 4.18 -8.28 -16.63
C THR A 190 3.77 -6.83 -16.42
N ILE A 191 4.69 -6.00 -15.90
CA ILE A 191 4.41 -4.59 -15.68
C ILE A 191 4.22 -3.85 -17.01
N ALA A 192 4.99 -4.16 -18.06
CA ALA A 192 4.85 -3.49 -19.35
C ALA A 192 3.46 -3.66 -19.97
N GLN A 193 2.78 -4.77 -19.68
CA GLN A 193 1.44 -5.06 -20.19
C GLN A 193 0.34 -4.23 -19.52
N VAL A 194 0.54 -3.84 -18.25
CA VAL A 194 -0.50 -3.21 -17.42
C VAL A 194 -0.20 -1.76 -17.04
N ALA A 195 1.08 -1.40 -16.96
CA ALA A 195 1.58 -0.10 -16.50
C ALA A 195 2.92 0.29 -17.18
N GLY A 196 3.13 -0.11 -18.44
CA GLY A 196 4.35 0.15 -19.22
C GLY A 196 4.51 1.58 -19.71
N TYR A 197 4.52 2.56 -18.80
CA TYR A 197 4.68 3.97 -19.14
C TYR A 197 6.13 4.32 -19.52
N SER A 198 6.28 5.18 -20.52
CA SER A 198 7.56 5.82 -20.84
C SER A 198 7.95 6.86 -19.79
N GLU A 199 9.24 7.23 -19.72
CA GLU A 199 9.70 8.31 -18.81
C GLU A 199 8.97 9.64 -19.07
N GLN A 200 8.62 9.92 -20.32
CA GLN A 200 7.88 11.12 -20.70
C GLN A 200 6.46 11.09 -20.14
N GLU A 201 5.78 9.94 -20.16
CA GLU A 201 4.45 9.77 -19.59
C GLU A 201 4.47 9.81 -18.06
N LEU A 202 5.45 9.19 -17.41
CA LEU A 202 5.61 9.26 -15.94
C LEU A 202 5.84 10.72 -15.49
N THR A 203 6.75 11.42 -16.17
CA THR A 203 7.03 12.84 -15.92
C THR A 203 5.80 13.71 -16.19
N TYR A 204 5.08 13.43 -17.28
CA TYR A 204 3.84 14.13 -17.60
C TYR A 204 2.78 13.94 -16.52
N GLN A 205 2.58 12.72 -16.02
CA GLN A 205 1.63 12.42 -14.95
C GLN A 205 1.95 13.20 -13.66
N ALA A 206 3.23 13.25 -13.25
CA ALA A 206 3.66 14.05 -12.11
C ALA A 206 3.33 15.55 -12.30
N ASN A 207 3.62 16.07 -13.50
CA ASN A 207 3.41 17.50 -13.81
C ASN A 207 1.95 17.87 -14.07
N LEU A 208 1.07 16.91 -14.31
CA LEU A 208 -0.34 17.14 -14.63
C LEU A 208 -1.18 17.44 -13.37
N LEU A 209 -0.69 17.06 -12.18
CA LEU A 209 -1.46 17.14 -10.93
C LEU A 209 -2.06 18.53 -10.64
N PRO A 210 -1.34 19.66 -10.77
CA PRO A 210 -1.89 20.99 -10.50
C PRO A 210 -3.06 21.36 -11.42
N GLN A 211 -3.03 20.87 -12.67
CA GLN A 211 -4.11 21.10 -13.65
C GLN A 211 -5.30 20.18 -13.40
N ARG A 212 -5.05 18.93 -12.98
CA ARG A 212 -6.08 17.91 -12.75
C ARG A 212 -6.86 18.13 -11.46
N TYR A 213 -6.20 18.66 -10.42
CA TYR A 213 -6.77 18.87 -9.10
C TYR A 213 -6.70 20.35 -8.69
N PRO A 214 -7.57 21.21 -9.29
CA PRO A 214 -7.51 22.67 -9.10
C PRO A 214 -8.23 23.17 -7.82
N THR A 215 -8.75 22.27 -6.97
CA THR A 215 -9.42 22.64 -5.72
C THR A 215 -8.47 23.48 -4.85
N PRO A 216 -8.92 24.62 -4.29
CA PRO A 216 -8.07 25.43 -3.43
C PRO A 216 -7.61 24.68 -2.16
N PHE A 217 -6.31 24.78 -1.86
CA PHE A 217 -5.69 24.29 -0.63
C PHE A 217 -4.78 25.39 -0.07
N GLY A 218 -5.26 26.09 0.96
CA GLY A 218 -4.59 27.29 1.48
C GLY A 218 -4.44 28.37 0.41
N SER A 219 -3.20 28.76 0.09
CA SER A 219 -2.87 29.73 -0.96
C SER A 219 -2.56 29.11 -2.34
N ILE A 220 -2.60 27.78 -2.45
CA ILE A 220 -2.32 27.01 -3.67
C ILE A 220 -3.51 26.10 -4.00
N THR A 221 -3.33 25.13 -4.91
CA THR A 221 -4.32 24.08 -5.20
C THR A 221 -3.89 22.75 -4.56
N GLU A 222 -4.83 21.84 -4.34
CA GLU A 222 -4.53 20.46 -3.90
C GLU A 222 -3.48 19.80 -4.81
N GLY A 223 -3.65 19.92 -6.13
CA GLY A 223 -2.70 19.36 -7.08
C GLY A 223 -1.31 19.98 -7.02
N GLN A 224 -1.21 21.29 -6.72
CA GLN A 224 0.09 21.92 -6.48
C GLN A 224 0.71 21.47 -5.16
N GLN A 225 -0.09 21.31 -4.10
CA GLN A 225 0.39 20.82 -2.81
C GLN A 225 1.02 19.43 -2.95
N VAL A 226 0.39 18.52 -3.69
CA VAL A 226 0.94 17.17 -3.93
C VAL A 226 2.28 17.21 -4.67
N VAL A 227 2.44 18.13 -5.64
CA VAL A 227 3.72 18.31 -6.35
C VAL A 227 4.80 18.86 -5.41
N ASP A 228 4.44 19.83 -4.57
CA ASP A 228 5.37 20.43 -3.60
C ASP A 228 5.81 19.39 -2.57
N ASP A 229 4.88 18.59 -2.03
CA ASP A 229 5.15 17.53 -1.06
C ASP A 229 6.07 16.46 -1.66
N GLY A 230 5.74 15.95 -2.85
CA GLY A 230 6.58 14.96 -3.54
C GLY A 230 7.98 15.49 -3.89
N THR A 231 8.11 16.78 -4.19
CA THR A 231 9.42 17.42 -4.42
C THR A 231 10.26 17.45 -3.15
N ASN A 232 9.65 17.80 -2.01
CA ASN A 232 10.34 17.85 -0.71
C ASN A 232 10.70 16.44 -0.22
N TYR A 233 9.80 15.46 -0.41
CA TYR A 233 10.07 14.05 -0.16
C TYR A 233 11.28 13.54 -0.95
N VAL A 234 11.32 13.81 -2.26
CA VAL A 234 12.48 13.45 -3.11
C VAL A 234 13.78 14.11 -2.60
N ALA A 235 13.73 15.36 -2.15
CA ALA A 235 14.90 16.02 -1.56
C ALA A 235 15.40 15.30 -0.29
N GLY A 236 14.48 14.76 0.52
CA GLY A 236 14.80 13.92 1.68
C GLY A 236 15.50 12.61 1.29
N VAL A 237 14.95 11.91 0.29
CA VAL A 237 15.55 10.69 -0.27
C VAL A 237 16.96 10.97 -0.79
N ASP A 238 17.14 12.04 -1.55
CA ASP A 238 18.43 12.42 -2.12
C ASP A 238 19.45 12.81 -1.06
N ALA A 239 19.02 13.48 0.02
CA ALA A 239 19.89 13.78 1.15
C ALA A 239 20.39 12.52 1.85
N TYR A 240 19.56 11.47 1.97
CA TYR A 240 20.01 10.18 2.49
C TYR A 240 20.99 9.49 1.52
N ILE A 241 20.68 9.48 0.22
CA ILE A 241 21.56 8.93 -0.82
C ILE A 241 22.94 9.58 -0.78
N ASP A 242 23.00 10.90 -0.63
CA ASP A 242 24.27 11.63 -0.53
C ASP A 242 25.03 11.27 0.74
N ALA A 243 24.34 11.13 1.88
CA ALA A 243 24.96 10.66 3.11
C ALA A 243 25.52 9.23 2.96
N ALA A 244 24.77 8.31 2.34
CA ALA A 244 25.19 6.93 2.14
C ALA A 244 26.38 6.79 1.18
N LYS A 245 26.50 7.69 0.18
CA LYS A 245 27.69 7.76 -0.69
C LYS A 245 28.95 8.16 0.06
N LEU A 246 28.81 8.88 1.18
CA LEU A 246 29.93 9.34 2.03
C LEU A 246 30.21 8.40 3.21
N ASP A 247 29.20 7.72 3.73
CA ASP A 247 29.29 6.81 4.86
C ASP A 247 28.78 5.40 4.48
N PRO A 248 29.70 4.42 4.31
CA PRO A 248 29.33 3.04 3.97
C PRO A 248 28.42 2.34 4.99
N THR A 249 28.30 2.84 6.23
CA THR A 249 27.39 2.27 7.24
C THR A 249 25.92 2.56 6.92
N LEU A 250 25.65 3.57 6.08
CA LEU A 250 24.32 3.94 5.61
C LEU A 250 23.97 3.32 4.24
N MET A 251 24.93 2.71 3.56
CA MET A 251 24.75 2.11 2.24
C MET A 251 24.20 0.69 2.34
N PRO A 252 23.04 0.37 1.74
CA PRO A 252 22.55 -1.01 1.65
C PRO A 252 23.57 -1.91 0.92
N VAL A 253 23.85 -3.07 1.50
CA VAL A 253 24.85 -4.02 1.01
C VAL A 253 24.49 -4.58 -0.37
N GLU A 254 23.19 -4.62 -0.70
CA GLU A 254 22.66 -5.16 -1.94
C GLU A 254 23.19 -4.42 -3.16
N TYR A 255 23.47 -3.12 -3.05
CA TYR A 255 24.07 -2.34 -4.14
C TYR A 255 25.42 -2.90 -4.60
N ALA A 256 26.21 -3.49 -3.69
CA ALA A 256 27.49 -4.08 -4.05
C ALA A 256 27.36 -5.34 -4.94
N ALA A 257 26.18 -5.96 -4.98
CA ALA A 257 25.89 -7.13 -5.81
C ALA A 257 25.31 -6.78 -7.19
N LEU A 258 25.03 -5.50 -7.47
CA LEU A 258 24.42 -5.06 -8.73
C LEU A 258 25.42 -5.02 -9.90
N PRO A 259 24.93 -5.05 -11.16
CA PRO A 259 25.76 -4.86 -12.35
C PRO A 259 26.58 -3.56 -12.31
N ALA A 260 27.71 -3.55 -13.02
CA ALA A 260 28.55 -2.36 -13.14
C ALA A 260 27.74 -1.15 -13.63
N GLY A 261 27.86 -0.02 -12.91
CA GLY A 261 27.08 1.19 -13.17
C GLY A 261 25.80 1.33 -12.33
N GLN A 262 25.35 0.26 -11.67
CA GLN A 262 24.19 0.27 -10.76
C GLN A 262 24.59 0.13 -9.28
N THR A 263 25.90 0.00 -8.99
CA THR A 263 26.41 -0.31 -7.64
C THR A 263 26.30 0.84 -6.63
N VAL A 264 25.67 1.95 -7.02
CA VAL A 264 25.45 3.12 -6.17
C VAL A 264 24.08 3.70 -6.56
N PRO A 265 23.21 4.04 -5.58
CA PRO A 265 21.92 4.66 -5.85
C PRO A 265 22.04 5.97 -6.62
N GLN A 266 21.16 6.14 -7.59
CA GLN A 266 20.94 7.40 -8.29
C GLN A 266 19.92 8.25 -7.54
N HIS A 267 20.10 9.57 -7.61
CA HIS A 267 19.12 10.54 -7.12
C HIS A 267 17.74 10.30 -7.72
N TRP A 268 16.73 10.70 -6.97
CA TRP A 268 15.34 10.55 -7.30
C TRP A 268 14.82 11.77 -8.05
N ILE A 269 13.76 11.55 -8.82
CA ILE A 269 12.96 12.61 -9.42
C ILE A 269 11.48 12.37 -9.11
N PRO A 270 10.58 13.37 -9.19
CA PRO A 270 9.16 13.17 -8.92
C PRO A 270 8.49 12.05 -9.75
N ALA A 271 9.02 11.77 -10.96
CA ALA A 271 8.55 10.64 -11.77
C ALA A 271 8.84 9.26 -11.14
N ASP A 272 9.80 9.15 -10.21
CA ASP A 272 10.06 7.91 -9.47
C ASP A 272 8.91 7.56 -8.53
N ILE A 273 8.31 8.55 -7.87
CA ILE A 273 7.10 8.37 -7.06
C ILE A 273 5.99 7.80 -7.93
N VAL A 274 5.78 8.38 -9.13
CA VAL A 274 4.76 7.91 -10.07
C VAL A 274 5.06 6.48 -10.56
N ALA A 275 6.33 6.14 -10.80
CA ALA A 275 6.72 4.79 -11.18
C ALA A 275 6.41 3.77 -10.08
N VAL A 276 6.70 4.08 -8.81
CA VAL A 276 6.34 3.22 -7.67
C VAL A 276 4.81 3.11 -7.56
N ALA A 277 4.09 4.23 -7.62
CA ALA A 277 2.63 4.26 -7.58
C ALA A 277 1.98 3.42 -8.70
N ALA A 278 2.59 3.37 -9.89
CA ALA A 278 2.11 2.54 -11.00
C ALA A 278 2.14 1.04 -10.70
N ILE A 279 3.10 0.56 -9.90
CA ILE A 279 3.15 -0.84 -9.44
C ILE A 279 2.12 -1.08 -8.34
N VAL A 280 2.04 -0.18 -7.36
CA VAL A 280 1.05 -0.31 -6.28
C VAL A 280 -0.35 -0.37 -6.89
N GLN A 281 -0.62 0.50 -7.88
CA GLN A 281 -1.83 0.43 -8.69
C GLN A 281 -1.94 -0.89 -9.45
N SER A 282 -0.87 -1.39 -10.08
CA SER A 282 -0.96 -2.62 -10.86
C SER A 282 -1.29 -3.85 -10.00
N ILE A 283 -0.84 -3.88 -8.75
CA ILE A 283 -1.12 -4.95 -7.79
C ILE A 283 -2.60 -4.95 -7.36
N PHE A 284 -3.16 -3.79 -7.04
CA PHE A 284 -4.50 -3.70 -6.41
C PHE A 284 -5.63 -3.31 -7.35
N ALA A 285 -5.32 -2.67 -8.48
CA ALA A 285 -6.31 -2.07 -9.37
C ALA A 285 -6.35 -2.71 -10.76
N VAL A 286 -5.44 -3.64 -11.08
CA VAL A 286 -5.58 -4.49 -12.27
C VAL A 286 -6.64 -5.54 -11.97
N GLY A 287 -7.89 -5.19 -12.25
CA GLY A 287 -9.01 -6.09 -12.35
C GLY A 287 -9.63 -5.98 -13.75
N GLY A 288 -10.00 -7.11 -14.34
CA GLY A 288 -10.38 -7.18 -15.76
C GLY A 288 -9.21 -7.59 -16.66
N GLY A 289 -9.34 -7.46 -17.99
CA GLY A 289 -8.29 -7.86 -18.94
C GLY A 289 -8.42 -9.30 -19.46
N ASP A 290 -9.25 -10.12 -18.81
CA ASP A 290 -9.58 -11.48 -19.25
C ASP A 290 -10.66 -11.52 -20.34
N GLU A 291 -11.03 -10.40 -20.98
CA GLU A 291 -12.10 -10.39 -21.99
C GLU A 291 -11.78 -11.32 -23.16
N VAL A 292 -10.49 -11.44 -23.50
CA VAL A 292 -9.98 -12.29 -24.57
C VAL A 292 -10.07 -13.76 -24.20
N ASP A 293 -9.57 -14.13 -23.02
CA ASP A 293 -9.59 -15.52 -22.55
C ASP A 293 -11.01 -15.97 -22.20
N SER A 294 -11.83 -15.07 -21.65
CA SER A 294 -13.26 -15.24 -21.44
C SER A 294 -14.01 -15.44 -22.76
N TRP A 295 -13.63 -14.71 -23.82
CA TRP A 295 -14.15 -14.94 -25.17
C TRP A 295 -13.71 -16.29 -25.74
N PHE A 296 -12.45 -16.71 -25.58
CA PHE A 296 -11.99 -18.03 -26.00
C PHE A 296 -12.71 -19.16 -25.25
N LEU A 297 -12.94 -18.99 -23.94
CA LEU A 297 -13.75 -19.91 -23.14
C LEU A 297 -15.18 -19.99 -23.68
N TYR A 298 -15.84 -18.85 -23.91
CA TYR A 298 -17.18 -18.83 -24.52
C TYR A 298 -17.19 -19.51 -25.89
N LYS A 299 -16.23 -19.21 -26.77
CA LYS A 299 -16.12 -19.80 -28.10
C LYS A 299 -15.97 -21.32 -28.02
N ALA A 300 -15.07 -21.83 -27.18
CA ALA A 300 -14.87 -23.26 -27.01
C ALA A 300 -16.12 -23.97 -26.46
N LEU A 301 -16.84 -23.32 -25.54
CA LEU A 301 -18.12 -23.82 -25.01
C LEU A 301 -19.23 -23.80 -26.08
N ALA A 302 -19.29 -22.75 -26.90
CA ALA A 302 -20.24 -22.63 -28.00
C ALA A 302 -19.97 -23.68 -29.11
N ASP A 303 -18.71 -23.92 -29.46
CA ASP A 303 -18.32 -24.93 -30.44
C ASP A 303 -18.67 -26.35 -29.97
N LYS A 304 -18.54 -26.62 -28.65
CA LYS A 304 -18.80 -27.95 -28.07
C LYS A 304 -20.27 -28.23 -27.77
N PHE A 305 -21.00 -27.24 -27.25
CA PHE A 305 -22.36 -27.42 -26.72
C PHE A 305 -23.43 -26.68 -27.54
N GLY A 306 -23.03 -25.95 -28.57
CA GLY A 306 -23.89 -25.04 -29.32
C GLY A 306 -23.98 -23.65 -28.67
N PRO A 307 -24.25 -22.58 -29.43
CA PRO A 307 -24.15 -21.20 -28.94
C PRO A 307 -24.99 -20.91 -27.70
N SER A 308 -26.24 -21.38 -27.66
CA SER A 308 -27.15 -21.10 -26.54
C SER A 308 -26.71 -21.81 -25.25
N LYS A 309 -26.32 -23.10 -25.33
CA LYS A 309 -25.89 -23.85 -24.14
C LYS A 309 -24.49 -23.44 -23.69
N GLY A 310 -23.59 -23.16 -24.64
CA GLY A 310 -22.26 -22.63 -24.36
C GLY A 310 -22.32 -21.28 -23.65
N PHE A 311 -23.22 -20.38 -24.09
CA PHE A 311 -23.47 -19.11 -23.41
C PHE A 311 -23.96 -19.31 -21.98
N GLN A 312 -24.92 -20.21 -21.74
CA GLN A 312 -25.39 -20.49 -20.37
C GLN A 312 -24.26 -20.97 -19.46
N ILE A 313 -23.43 -21.91 -19.94
CA ILE A 313 -22.30 -22.42 -19.15
C ILE A 313 -21.28 -21.31 -18.87
N TRP A 314 -20.93 -20.51 -19.89
CA TRP A 314 -20.02 -19.38 -19.71
C TRP A 314 -20.60 -18.34 -18.72
N HIS A 315 -21.90 -18.06 -18.82
CA HIS A 315 -22.60 -17.12 -17.95
C HIS A 315 -22.65 -17.60 -16.49
N ASP A 316 -22.80 -18.90 -16.26
CA ASP A 316 -22.75 -19.49 -14.92
C ASP A 316 -21.33 -19.48 -14.33
N LEU A 317 -20.29 -19.53 -15.18
CA LEU A 317 -18.89 -19.56 -14.75
C LEU A 317 -18.26 -18.17 -14.54
N ARG A 318 -18.82 -17.10 -15.14
CA ARG A 318 -18.28 -15.74 -14.96
C ARG A 318 -18.61 -15.18 -13.57
N LEU A 319 -17.61 -14.62 -12.90
CA LEU A 319 -17.73 -14.00 -11.58
C LEU A 319 -18.42 -12.61 -11.64
N GLN A 320 -19.70 -12.58 -12.05
CA GLN A 320 -20.43 -11.34 -12.31
C GLN A 320 -21.17 -10.78 -11.09
N ASN A 321 -21.73 -11.64 -10.24
CA ASN A 321 -22.36 -11.30 -8.97
C ASN A 321 -22.88 -12.61 -8.34
N ASP A 322 -22.33 -13.03 -7.20
CA ASP A 322 -22.86 -14.20 -6.48
C ASP A 322 -23.98 -13.75 -5.55
N ALA A 323 -25.22 -14.12 -5.88
CA ALA A 323 -26.39 -13.80 -5.05
C ALA A 323 -26.36 -14.49 -3.67
N GLY A 324 -25.53 -15.51 -3.50
CA GLY A 324 -25.26 -16.18 -2.23
C GLY A 324 -24.13 -15.55 -1.42
N ALA A 325 -23.44 -14.52 -1.95
CA ALA A 325 -22.37 -13.86 -1.22
C ALA A 325 -22.91 -13.18 0.05
N PRO A 326 -22.24 -13.32 1.21
CA PRO A 326 -22.63 -12.60 2.41
C PRO A 326 -22.42 -11.10 2.20
N THR A 327 -23.48 -10.31 2.29
CA THR A 327 -23.43 -8.86 2.16
C THR A 327 -23.50 -8.19 3.53
N THR A 328 -22.76 -7.10 3.71
CA THR A 328 -22.87 -6.22 4.90
C THR A 328 -24.14 -5.36 4.86
N LEU A 329 -24.76 -5.24 3.69
CA LEU A 329 -25.99 -4.49 3.47
C LEU A 329 -27.17 -5.43 3.25
N VAL A 330 -28.29 -5.14 3.92
CA VAL A 330 -29.56 -5.87 3.76
C VAL A 330 -30.28 -5.44 2.47
N GLN A 331 -30.04 -4.21 2.02
CA GLN A 331 -30.67 -3.66 0.81
C GLN A 331 -29.70 -3.77 -0.37
N PRO A 332 -30.08 -4.47 -1.45
CA PRO A 332 -29.29 -4.46 -2.66
C PRO A 332 -29.32 -3.07 -3.31
N PHE A 333 -28.18 -2.64 -3.84
CA PHE A 333 -28.04 -1.40 -4.58
C PHE A 333 -27.25 -1.68 -5.88
N PRO A 334 -27.46 -0.88 -6.94
CA PRO A 334 -26.65 -0.96 -8.15
C PRO A 334 -25.17 -0.72 -7.83
N TYR A 335 -24.31 -1.72 -8.03
CA TYR A 335 -22.86 -1.60 -7.93
C TYR A 335 -22.22 -2.04 -9.24
N MET A 336 -21.41 -1.16 -9.86
CA MET A 336 -20.80 -1.37 -11.19
C MET A 336 -21.78 -1.84 -12.29
N ASN A 337 -23.04 -1.39 -12.24
CA ASN A 337 -23.92 -1.53 -13.39
C ASN A 337 -23.44 -0.57 -14.48
N ALA A 338 -22.52 -1.02 -15.32
CA ALA A 338 -22.35 -0.41 -16.62
C ALA A 338 -23.74 -0.42 -17.28
N ALA A 339 -24.26 0.77 -17.58
CA ALA A 339 -25.43 0.89 -18.43
C ALA A 339 -25.21 0.06 -19.70
N ASN A 340 -26.28 -0.51 -20.26
CA ASN A 340 -26.29 -1.30 -21.49
C ASN A 340 -25.15 -0.91 -22.43
N ALA A 341 -24.07 -1.70 -22.44
CA ALA A 341 -22.99 -1.49 -23.38
C ALA A 341 -23.55 -1.77 -24.77
N ASP A 342 -23.80 -0.71 -25.54
CA ASP A 342 -24.15 -0.82 -26.95
C ASP A 342 -22.87 -0.75 -27.79
N SER A 343 -22.92 -1.31 -29.02
CA SER A 343 -21.81 -1.35 -29.98
C SER A 343 -21.07 -0.02 -30.24
N THR A 344 -21.66 1.12 -29.90
CA THR A 344 -21.12 2.48 -30.02
C THR A 344 -20.40 2.98 -28.77
N THR A 345 -20.53 2.28 -27.64
CA THR A 345 -19.94 2.62 -26.34
C THR A 345 -18.82 1.66 -25.91
N LEU A 346 -18.65 0.55 -26.62
CA LEU A 346 -17.52 -0.35 -26.40
C LEU A 346 -16.25 0.31 -26.96
N PRO A 347 -15.17 0.48 -26.15
CA PRO A 347 -13.87 0.83 -26.71
C PRO A 347 -13.53 -0.20 -27.80
N GLY A 348 -13.11 0.28 -28.97
CA GLY A 348 -12.93 -0.56 -30.16
C GLY A 348 -12.21 -1.86 -29.83
N ILE A 349 -12.77 -2.99 -30.23
CA ILE A 349 -12.13 -4.30 -30.06
C ILE A 349 -10.81 -4.24 -30.84
N ALA A 350 -9.69 -4.22 -30.13
CA ALA A 350 -8.39 -4.37 -30.75
C ALA A 350 -8.37 -5.71 -31.49
N ASP A 351 -7.98 -5.70 -32.76
CA ASP A 351 -7.80 -6.93 -33.53
C ASP A 351 -6.60 -7.70 -32.96
N LEU A 352 -6.89 -8.60 -32.03
CA LEU A 352 -5.91 -9.45 -31.37
C LEU A 352 -5.36 -10.53 -32.31
N SER A 353 -5.95 -10.75 -33.49
CA SER A 353 -5.42 -11.69 -34.48
C SER A 353 -4.09 -11.22 -35.08
N SER A 354 -3.81 -9.92 -35.02
CA SER A 354 -2.54 -9.31 -35.43
C SER A 354 -1.38 -9.59 -34.46
N ARG A 355 -1.64 -10.09 -33.23
CA ARG A 355 -0.59 -10.37 -32.22
C ARG A 355 0.31 -11.55 -32.57
N LEU A 356 0.01 -12.34 -33.61
CA LEU A 356 0.68 -13.62 -33.85
C LEU A 356 1.67 -13.65 -35.04
N THR A 357 1.79 -12.60 -35.86
CA THR A 357 2.43 -12.76 -37.19
C THR A 357 3.69 -11.94 -37.50
N ASP A 358 3.99 -10.86 -36.80
CA ASP A 358 5.22 -10.08 -37.08
C ASP A 358 6.24 -10.21 -35.94
N GLY A 359 7.24 -11.07 -36.16
CA GLY A 359 8.35 -11.37 -35.24
C GLY A 359 9.33 -10.21 -34.97
N ALA A 360 8.83 -8.97 -34.95
CA ALA A 360 9.58 -7.76 -34.64
C ALA A 360 9.35 -7.26 -33.20
N HIS A 361 8.47 -7.90 -32.43
CA HIS A 361 8.23 -7.58 -31.03
C HIS A 361 8.85 -8.66 -30.15
N TYR A 362 9.61 -8.28 -29.13
CA TYR A 362 9.99 -9.19 -28.06
C TYR A 362 8.71 -9.59 -27.33
N VAL A 363 8.01 -10.61 -27.83
CA VAL A 363 6.80 -11.14 -27.22
C VAL A 363 7.25 -11.89 -25.99
N CYS A 364 6.99 -11.31 -24.82
CA CYS A 364 7.06 -11.96 -23.52
C CYS A 364 6.52 -13.40 -23.63
N GLY A 365 7.42 -14.39 -23.65
CA GLY A 365 7.08 -15.81 -23.79
C GLY A 365 7.54 -16.54 -25.06
N SER A 366 8.08 -15.88 -26.09
CA SER A 366 8.50 -16.55 -27.34
C SER A 366 10.00 -16.80 -27.50
N GLN A 367 10.83 -16.33 -26.57
CA GLN A 367 12.28 -16.58 -26.59
C GLN A 367 12.69 -17.52 -25.45
N THR A 368 13.47 -18.54 -25.78
CA THR A 368 14.23 -19.31 -24.79
C THR A 368 15.13 -18.32 -24.05
N PRO A 369 15.15 -18.29 -22.70
CA PRO A 369 16.08 -17.44 -21.98
C PRO A 369 17.49 -17.69 -22.51
N PRO A 370 18.32 -16.65 -22.73
CA PRO A 370 19.71 -16.87 -23.13
C PRO A 370 20.35 -17.88 -22.16
N PRO A 371 21.13 -18.85 -22.65
CA PRO A 371 21.76 -19.83 -21.77
C PRO A 371 22.49 -19.07 -20.68
N ALA A 372 22.23 -19.43 -19.41
CA ALA A 372 22.88 -18.81 -18.27
C ALA A 372 24.38 -18.78 -18.55
N SER A 373 24.92 -17.59 -18.83
CA SER A 373 26.35 -17.42 -18.91
C SER A 373 26.89 -17.87 -17.56
N SER A 374 27.99 -18.62 -17.59
CA SER A 374 28.69 -19.09 -16.40
C SER A 374 29.35 -17.91 -15.67
N SER A 375 28.58 -16.87 -15.34
CA SER A 375 29.00 -15.82 -14.44
C SER A 375 28.98 -16.40 -13.03
N THR A 376 30.14 -16.29 -12.40
CA THR A 376 30.37 -16.38 -10.96
C THR A 376 29.12 -16.04 -10.17
N ALA A 377 28.71 -16.93 -9.27
CA ALA A 377 27.54 -16.82 -8.43
C ALA A 377 27.30 -15.37 -7.95
N VAL A 378 26.45 -14.65 -8.66
CA VAL A 378 25.87 -13.41 -8.17
C VAL A 378 25.02 -13.84 -6.98
N PRO A 379 25.19 -13.27 -5.78
CA PRO A 379 24.28 -13.51 -4.68
C PRO A 379 22.87 -13.30 -5.22
N LYS A 380 22.02 -14.34 -5.16
CA LYS A 380 20.65 -14.21 -5.62
C LYS A 380 19.96 -13.21 -4.70
N ILE A 381 19.82 -11.97 -5.15
CA ILE A 381 18.89 -11.01 -4.54
C ILE A 381 17.50 -11.61 -4.78
N SER A 382 16.98 -12.29 -3.77
CA SER A 382 15.68 -12.95 -3.81
C SER A 382 14.65 -12.03 -3.14
N LEU A 383 14.11 -11.11 -3.91
CA LEU A 383 12.95 -10.33 -3.50
C LEU A 383 11.71 -11.18 -3.77
N GLY A 384 10.90 -11.42 -2.74
CA GLY A 384 9.67 -12.24 -2.82
C GLY A 384 8.53 -11.62 -3.63
N LEU A 385 8.82 -10.91 -4.72
CA LEU A 385 7.81 -10.23 -5.54
C LEU A 385 6.78 -11.14 -6.24
N PRO A 386 7.01 -12.45 -6.54
CA PRO A 386 6.01 -13.30 -7.19
C PRO A 386 4.69 -13.48 -6.41
N THR A 387 4.64 -13.07 -5.15
CA THR A 387 3.42 -13.07 -4.32
C THR A 387 2.66 -11.74 -4.35
N LEU A 388 3.21 -10.69 -4.97
CA LEU A 388 2.57 -9.37 -5.06
C LEU A 388 1.67 -9.25 -6.29
N VAL A 389 1.98 -9.95 -7.38
CA VAL A 389 1.14 -9.96 -8.58
C VAL A 389 0.02 -10.99 -8.40
N PRO A 390 -1.26 -10.60 -8.33
CA PRO A 390 -2.35 -11.54 -8.10
C PRO A 390 -2.47 -12.51 -9.27
N GLY A 391 -2.50 -13.80 -8.96
CA GLY A 391 -2.84 -14.83 -9.94
C GLY A 391 -3.62 -16.00 -9.36
N HIS A 392 -3.38 -16.42 -8.11
CA HIS A 392 -3.87 -17.73 -7.69
C HIS A 392 -4.23 -17.90 -6.19
N MET A 393 -4.44 -16.83 -5.43
CA MET A 393 -5.08 -16.93 -4.09
C MET A 393 -6.18 -15.87 -3.94
N PRO A 394 -7.31 -16.18 -3.27
CA PRO A 394 -8.24 -15.15 -2.82
C PRO A 394 -7.57 -14.39 -1.66
N ALA A 395 -6.62 -13.51 -1.97
CA ALA A 395 -6.06 -12.58 -1.01
C ALA A 395 -7.17 -11.62 -0.59
N MET A 396 -7.65 -11.75 0.65
CA MET A 396 -8.67 -10.86 1.22
C MET A 396 -8.07 -10.19 2.45
N SER A 397 -8.02 -8.87 2.44
CA SER A 397 -7.73 -8.09 3.64
C SER A 397 -8.95 -8.06 4.57
N ASN A 398 -8.73 -7.96 5.87
CA ASN A 398 -9.81 -7.76 6.83
C ASN A 398 -9.98 -6.27 7.11
N ALA A 399 -11.23 -5.81 7.17
CA ALA A 399 -11.57 -4.50 7.71
C ALA A 399 -12.83 -4.63 8.56
N LEU A 400 -12.83 -3.99 9.73
CA LEU A 400 -14.00 -3.84 10.58
C LEU A 400 -14.13 -2.37 10.96
N LEU A 401 -15.31 -1.80 10.71
CA LEU A 401 -15.67 -0.47 11.17
C LEU A 401 -16.94 -0.57 12.01
N VAL A 402 -16.88 -0.05 13.23
CA VAL A 402 -18.01 0.03 14.15
C VAL A 402 -18.21 1.49 14.50
N ASP A 403 -19.42 2.01 14.28
CA ASP A 403 -19.73 3.38 14.67
C ASP A 403 -19.77 3.55 16.20
N ALA A 404 -19.74 4.80 16.65
CA ALA A 404 -19.77 5.15 18.07
C ALA A 404 -21.05 4.66 18.80
N ALA A 405 -22.19 4.55 18.13
CA ALA A 405 -23.44 4.13 18.75
C ALA A 405 -23.46 2.62 19.04
N HIS A 406 -22.64 1.84 18.33
CA HIS A 406 -22.50 0.40 18.49
C HIS A 406 -21.24 0.01 19.29
N SER A 407 -20.49 0.96 19.85
CA SER A 407 -19.33 0.69 20.71
C SER A 407 -19.60 0.97 22.18
N ALA A 408 -19.02 0.17 23.08
CA ALA A 408 -19.17 0.35 24.52
C ALA A 408 -18.49 1.65 25.03
N SER A 409 -17.49 2.15 24.29
CA SER A 409 -16.77 3.39 24.62
C SER A 409 -17.46 4.65 24.13
N GLY A 410 -18.45 4.54 23.22
CA GLY A 410 -19.01 5.69 22.53
C GLY A 410 -18.06 6.33 21.51
N GLN A 411 -16.98 5.64 21.13
CA GLN A 411 -16.02 6.05 20.10
C GLN A 411 -16.06 5.08 18.91
N PRO A 412 -15.86 5.54 17.67
CA PRO A 412 -15.77 4.63 16.54
C PRO A 412 -14.58 3.67 16.71
N ILE A 413 -14.73 2.43 16.26
CA ILE A 413 -13.67 1.41 16.26
C ILE A 413 -13.36 1.07 14.81
N ALA A 414 -12.08 1.10 14.46
CA ALA A 414 -11.57 0.60 13.20
C ALA A 414 -10.54 -0.51 13.47
N VAL A 415 -10.62 -1.57 12.69
CA VAL A 415 -9.58 -2.62 12.61
C VAL A 415 -9.23 -2.78 11.15
N PHE A 416 -7.97 -2.54 10.81
CA PHE A 416 -7.42 -2.75 9.47
C PHE A 416 -6.41 -3.89 9.54
N GLY A 417 -6.62 -4.92 8.72
CA GLY A 417 -5.77 -6.11 8.65
C GLY A 417 -5.39 -6.41 7.20
N PRO A 418 -4.57 -5.57 6.55
CA PRO A 418 -4.07 -5.83 5.21
C PRO A 418 -3.22 -7.10 5.19
N GLN A 419 -3.48 -8.00 4.24
CA GLN A 419 -2.70 -9.23 4.08
C GLN A 419 -1.68 -9.05 2.96
N VAL A 420 -0.55 -8.41 3.28
CA VAL A 420 0.49 -8.05 2.31
C VAL A 420 1.68 -9.02 2.27
N GLY A 421 1.66 -10.09 3.06
CA GLY A 421 2.78 -11.04 3.18
C GLY A 421 3.60 -10.81 4.44
N TYR A 422 4.78 -11.44 4.50
CA TYR A 422 5.75 -11.30 5.61
C TYR A 422 7.14 -11.22 4.99
N PHE A 423 7.45 -10.10 4.34
CA PHE A 423 8.72 -9.91 3.63
C PHE A 423 9.81 -9.44 4.57
N ILE A 424 11.07 -9.68 4.23
CA ILE A 424 12.21 -9.09 4.94
C ILE A 424 13.07 -8.34 3.92
N PRO A 425 13.15 -7.00 3.99
CA PRO A 425 12.32 -6.11 4.83
C PRO A 425 10.83 -6.13 4.42
N GLU A 426 9.95 -5.64 5.29
CA GLU A 426 8.52 -5.55 5.01
C GLU A 426 8.26 -4.61 3.82
N ILE A 427 7.25 -4.93 2.99
CA ILE A 427 6.91 -4.10 1.83
C ILE A 427 6.26 -2.78 2.23
N LEU A 428 5.68 -2.72 3.42
CA LEU A 428 5.18 -1.50 4.02
C LEU A 428 6.26 -0.88 4.93
N HIS A 429 6.22 0.44 5.03
CA HIS A 429 7.01 1.25 5.93
C HIS A 429 6.06 1.98 6.88
N GLU A 430 6.26 1.82 8.19
CA GLU A 430 5.50 2.57 9.20
C GLU A 430 6.18 3.90 9.46
N GLU A 431 5.39 4.96 9.57
CA GLU A 431 5.82 6.31 9.88
C GLU A 431 4.76 7.08 10.68
N ASP A 432 5.22 8.12 11.38
CA ASP A 432 4.40 9.09 12.10
C ASP A 432 4.81 10.51 11.69
N LEU A 433 3.92 11.25 11.04
CA LEU A 433 4.21 12.52 10.38
C LEU A 433 3.50 13.69 11.06
N HIS A 434 4.25 14.73 11.41
CA HIS A 434 3.74 15.92 12.11
C HIS A 434 4.31 17.24 11.58
N GLY A 435 3.44 18.06 11.01
CA GLY A 435 3.74 19.43 10.60
C GLY A 435 2.49 20.17 10.11
N PRO A 436 2.62 21.41 9.63
CA PRO A 436 1.47 22.18 9.15
C PRO A 436 0.60 21.42 8.13
N GLY A 437 -0.62 21.07 8.54
CA GLY A 437 -1.58 20.34 7.69
C GLY A 437 -1.31 18.84 7.54
N LEU A 438 -0.39 18.25 8.32
CA LEU A 438 -0.07 16.82 8.33
C LEU A 438 0.05 16.33 9.77
N HIS A 439 -0.91 15.50 10.20
CA HIS A 439 -0.81 14.71 11.43
C HIS A 439 -1.39 13.34 11.13
N ALA A 440 -0.53 12.37 10.84
CA ALA A 440 -0.95 11.04 10.44
C ALA A 440 0.08 10.00 10.88
N ARG A 441 -0.40 8.84 11.32
CA ARG A 441 0.47 7.70 11.66
C ARG A 441 -0.10 6.41 11.12
N GLY A 442 0.77 5.60 10.54
CA GLY A 442 0.40 4.32 9.97
C GLY A 442 1.46 3.78 9.04
N ALA A 443 1.04 3.00 8.06
CA ALA A 443 1.91 2.36 7.08
C ALA A 443 1.61 2.83 5.65
N ALA A 444 2.64 2.84 4.82
CA ALA A 444 2.55 3.16 3.40
C ALA A 444 3.60 2.36 2.60
N PHE A 445 3.45 2.29 1.27
CA PHE A 445 4.48 1.72 0.41
C PHE A 445 5.69 2.67 0.31
N PRO A 446 6.92 2.18 0.48
CA PRO A 446 8.09 3.03 0.42
C PRO A 446 8.30 3.58 -0.98
N GLY A 447 8.43 4.90 -1.09
CA GLY A 447 8.42 5.62 -2.36
C GLY A 447 7.07 6.25 -2.71
N THR A 448 5.99 5.93 -1.98
CA THR A 448 4.72 6.68 -1.98
C THR A 448 4.27 7.10 -0.57
N ASP A 449 5.08 6.80 0.45
CA ASP A 449 5.00 7.26 1.85
C ASP A 449 5.37 8.75 2.02
N ILE A 450 4.91 9.56 1.07
CA ILE A 450 4.67 11.00 1.22
C ILE A 450 3.44 11.19 2.12
N TYR A 451 2.51 10.24 2.05
CA TYR A 451 1.33 10.18 2.90
C TYR A 451 1.17 8.79 3.49
N VAL A 452 0.68 8.75 4.74
CA VAL A 452 0.21 7.52 5.36
C VAL A 452 -1.00 6.99 4.60
N GLU A 453 -0.88 5.80 4.03
CA GLU A 453 -1.93 5.15 3.22
C GLU A 453 -2.88 4.29 4.07
N LEU A 454 -2.36 3.73 5.18
CA LEU A 454 -3.07 2.85 6.09
C LEU A 454 -2.80 3.26 7.53
N GLY A 455 -3.72 4.02 8.13
CA GLY A 455 -3.50 4.58 9.45
C GLY A 455 -4.67 5.42 9.94
N HIS A 456 -4.33 6.46 10.70
CA HIS A 456 -5.27 7.39 11.32
C HIS A 456 -4.74 8.81 11.32
#